data_AF-A0A640UY89-F1
#
_entry.id   AF-A0A640UY89-F1
#
_cell.length_a   1.000
_cell.length_b   1.000
_cell.length_c   1.000
_cell.angle_alpha   90.00
_cell.angle_beta   90.00
_cell.angle_gamma   90.00
#
_symmetry.space_group_name_H-M   'P 1'
#
loop_
_entity.id
_entity.type
_entity.pdbx_description
1 polymer ?
#
loop_
_entity_poly.entity_id
_entity_poly.type
_entity_poly.pdbx_seq_one_letter_code
_entity_poly.pdbx_strand_id
1 'polypeptide(L)'
;MLGGRAANGLRERTTGGSLPGLPFNGAALEVRTQMLATLGSWSGLVAQQRGLPAPGRTVAATTAFLLRNASWLASHPAAAEATEEIAKLVRDGGRVARPDGRRNVRVGPCAEPHCPGTLSLTLRERTGAGEPEIRCDADPAHSWASHRWGELNRSMEAGAAAQGAVAPAVERWLTAADISLLQRVPVGSVYRMASEQRWRRRQRAGRTYYSENDVRDYFGSRSGR
;
A
#
# COMPACT_ATOMS: atom_id res chain seq x y z
N MET A 1 45.76 -49.22 -1.96
CA MET A 1 44.48 -48.62 -2.40
C MET A 1 43.52 -48.65 -1.22
N LEU A 2 43.23 -47.50 -0.61
CA LEU A 2 42.30 -47.36 0.52
C LEU A 2 41.20 -46.37 0.10
N GLY A 3 39.98 -46.87 -0.15
CA GLY A 3 38.74 -46.10 -0.13
C GLY A 3 37.87 -46.67 0.98
N GLY A 4 37.26 -45.93 1.90
CA GLY A 4 36.74 -44.58 1.80
C GLY A 4 35.24 -44.65 2.12
N ARG A 5 34.86 -45.04 3.35
CA ARG A 5 33.48 -44.95 3.84
C ARG A 5 33.23 -43.51 4.31
N ALA A 6 32.42 -42.78 3.56
CA ALA A 6 31.97 -41.44 3.95
C ALA A 6 31.08 -41.53 5.19
N ALA A 7 31.43 -40.70 6.17
CA ALA A 7 30.74 -40.53 7.42
C ALA A 7 29.37 -39.87 7.24
N ASN A 8 28.49 -40.26 8.15
CA ASN A 8 27.11 -39.87 8.32
C ASN A 8 26.98 -38.33 8.45
N GLY A 9 26.36 -37.69 7.46
CA GLY A 9 25.95 -36.29 7.56
C GLY A 9 24.74 -36.17 8.49
N LEU A 10 24.99 -35.79 9.74
CA LEU A 10 23.97 -35.44 10.72
C LEU A 10 23.22 -34.19 10.24
N ARG A 11 22.20 -34.36 9.40
CA ARG A 11 21.19 -33.32 9.19
C ARG A 11 20.39 -33.22 10.47
N GLU A 12 20.59 -32.13 11.19
CA GLU A 12 19.74 -31.74 12.29
C GLU A 12 18.29 -31.64 11.76
N ARG A 13 17.46 -32.60 12.18
CA ARG A 13 16.03 -32.58 11.94
C ARG A 13 15.42 -31.59 12.92
N THR A 14 15.12 -30.38 12.47
CA THR A 14 14.23 -29.47 13.21
C THR A 14 12.79 -29.99 13.08
N THR A 15 12.47 -31.08 13.77
CA THR A 15 11.11 -31.61 13.89
C THR A 15 10.35 -30.77 14.92
N GLY A 16 9.97 -29.55 14.53
CA GLY A 16 8.93 -28.78 15.20
C GLY A 16 7.58 -29.16 14.60
N GLY A 17 7.05 -30.33 15.00
CA GLY A 17 5.70 -30.73 14.62
C GLY A 17 4.69 -29.73 15.18
N SER A 18 3.78 -29.26 14.34
CA SER A 18 2.65 -28.42 14.76
C SER A 18 1.86 -29.19 15.81
N LEU A 19 1.88 -28.72 17.06
CA LEU A 19 0.99 -29.24 18.09
C LEU A 19 -0.46 -28.97 17.65
N PRO A 20 -1.35 -29.98 17.65
CA PRO A 20 -2.75 -29.76 17.33
C PRO A 20 -3.35 -28.83 18.40
N GLY A 21 -3.79 -27.62 18.02
CA GLY A 21 -4.65 -26.80 18.88
C GLY A 21 -4.39 -25.30 18.94
N LEU A 22 -3.28 -24.78 18.40
CA LEU A 22 -3.13 -23.34 18.15
C LEU A 22 -2.72 -23.09 16.70
N PRO A 23 -3.36 -22.15 15.97
CA PRO A 23 -2.89 -21.74 14.66
C PRO A 23 -1.57 -20.98 14.83
N PHE A 24 -0.46 -21.71 14.89
CA PHE A 24 0.87 -21.13 14.90
C PHE A 24 1.22 -20.65 13.49
N ASN A 25 1.21 -19.34 13.30
CA ASN A 25 1.60 -18.75 12.02
C ASN A 25 3.14 -18.71 11.92
N GLY A 26 3.72 -19.78 11.38
CA GLY A 26 5.18 -19.90 11.20
C GLY A 26 5.78 -18.77 10.37
N ALA A 27 5.07 -18.32 9.33
CA ALA A 27 5.49 -17.17 8.53
C ALA A 27 5.51 -15.87 9.37
N ALA A 28 4.60 -15.73 10.35
CA ALA A 28 4.57 -14.55 11.22
C ALA A 28 5.74 -14.57 12.19
N LEU A 29 6.12 -15.74 12.69
CA LEU A 29 7.32 -15.87 13.51
C LEU A 29 8.58 -15.54 12.71
N GLU A 30 8.68 -16.04 11.47
CA GLU A 30 9.82 -15.77 10.59
C GLU A 30 9.97 -14.27 10.32
N VAL A 31 8.89 -13.59 9.93
CA VAL A 31 8.90 -12.13 9.74
C VAL A 31 9.23 -11.39 11.04
N ARG A 32 8.70 -11.82 12.18
CA ARG A 32 9.02 -11.20 13.48
C ARG A 32 10.51 -11.34 13.82
N THR A 33 11.10 -12.50 13.54
CA THR A 33 12.54 -12.74 13.71
C THR A 33 13.35 -11.81 12.81
N GLN A 34 12.96 -11.70 11.54
CA GLN A 34 13.61 -10.79 10.58
C GLN A 34 13.49 -9.32 11.01
N MET A 35 12.32 -8.90 11.51
CA MET A 35 12.12 -7.54 12.05
C MET A 35 13.08 -7.26 13.20
N LEU A 36 13.22 -8.17 14.16
CA LEU A 36 14.14 -8.00 15.29
C LEU A 36 15.60 -7.93 14.83
N ALA A 37 15.99 -8.76 13.86
CA ALA A 37 17.35 -8.75 13.31
C ALA A 37 17.68 -7.44 12.61
N THR A 38 16.87 -7.04 11.62
CA THR A 38 17.07 -5.83 10.83
C THR A 38 16.94 -4.56 11.67
N LEU A 39 15.86 -4.39 12.44
CA LEU A 39 15.71 -3.21 13.30
C LEU A 39 16.79 -3.16 14.39
N GLY A 40 17.22 -4.32 14.89
CA GLY A 40 18.33 -4.44 15.83
C GLY A 40 19.66 -3.98 15.23
N SER A 41 19.95 -4.35 13.97
CA SER A 41 21.13 -3.91 13.24
C SER A 41 21.15 -2.38 13.09
N TRP A 42 20.07 -1.79 12.58
CA TRP A 42 19.96 -0.33 12.42
C TRP A 42 20.00 0.41 13.76
N SER A 43 19.34 -0.12 14.80
CA SER A 43 19.40 0.48 16.14
C SER A 43 20.82 0.40 16.71
N GLY A 44 21.55 -0.67 16.44
CA GLY A 44 22.95 -0.84 16.83
C GLY A 44 23.87 0.17 16.14
N LEU A 45 23.71 0.36 14.83
CA LEU A 45 24.44 1.36 14.07
C LEU A 45 24.24 2.78 14.64
N VAL A 46 22.97 3.16 14.84
CA VAL A 46 22.61 4.47 15.41
C VAL A 46 23.18 4.62 16.82
N ALA A 47 23.02 3.60 17.68
CA ALA A 47 23.53 3.63 19.06
C ALA A 47 25.06 3.78 19.10
N GLN A 48 25.77 3.02 18.27
CA GLN A 48 27.22 3.07 18.18
C GLN A 48 27.72 4.43 17.69
N GLN A 49 27.20 4.93 16.56
CA GLN A 49 27.71 6.16 15.96
C GLN A 49 27.29 7.42 16.72
N ARG A 50 26.16 7.39 17.42
CA ARG A 50 25.68 8.51 18.24
C ARG A 50 26.11 8.43 19.71
N GLY A 51 26.75 7.35 20.14
CA GLY A 51 27.10 7.12 21.55
C GLY A 51 25.89 7.00 22.47
N LEU A 52 24.79 6.43 21.98
CA LEU A 52 23.54 6.27 22.74
C LEU A 52 23.43 4.86 23.33
N PRO A 53 22.70 4.68 24.46
CA PRO A 53 22.40 3.36 24.97
C PRO A 53 21.52 2.59 23.97
N ALA A 54 21.83 1.30 23.79
CA ALA A 54 21.06 0.43 22.90
C ALA A 54 19.64 0.21 23.45
N PRO A 55 18.61 0.20 22.58
CA PRO A 55 17.24 -0.09 23.02
C PRO A 55 17.07 -1.55 23.41
N GLY A 56 16.01 -1.85 24.17
CA GLY A 56 15.59 -3.23 24.44
C GLY A 56 15.33 -4.02 23.15
N ARG A 57 15.55 -5.34 23.19
CA ARG A 57 15.45 -6.25 22.02
C ARG A 57 14.00 -6.65 21.71
N THR A 58 13.12 -5.66 21.59
CA THR A 58 11.73 -5.84 21.13
C THR A 58 11.49 -4.98 19.89
N VAL A 59 10.59 -5.43 19.01
CA VAL A 59 10.22 -4.66 17.80
C VAL A 59 9.74 -3.26 18.17
N ALA A 60 8.91 -3.13 19.21
CA ALA A 60 8.40 -1.84 19.66
C ALA A 60 9.52 -0.91 20.16
N ALA A 61 10.45 -1.43 20.98
CA ALA A 61 11.53 -0.62 21.53
C ALA A 61 12.54 -0.19 20.45
N THR A 62 12.92 -1.07 19.53
CA THR A 62 13.82 -0.75 18.41
C THR A 62 13.15 0.23 17.45
N THR A 63 11.88 0.04 17.09
CA THR A 63 11.13 0.99 16.25
C THR A 63 11.03 2.37 16.92
N ALA A 64 10.65 2.45 18.20
CA ALA A 64 10.55 3.72 18.90
C ALA A 64 11.91 4.45 18.99
N PHE A 65 13.00 3.70 19.20
CA PHE A 65 14.34 4.25 19.16
C PHE A 65 14.70 4.79 17.78
N LEU A 66 14.47 4.03 16.71
CA LEU A 66 14.74 4.47 15.34
C LEU A 66 13.91 5.71 14.96
N LEU A 67 12.63 5.77 15.34
CA LEU A 67 11.78 6.93 15.10
C LEU A 67 12.33 8.21 15.76
N ARG A 68 12.79 8.13 17.02
CA ARG A 68 13.43 9.28 17.70
C ARG A 68 14.73 9.74 17.02
N ASN A 69 15.39 8.85 16.28
CA ASN A 69 16.64 9.11 15.58
C ASN A 69 16.46 9.25 14.06
N ALA A 70 15.22 9.34 13.56
CA ALA A 70 14.93 9.22 12.13
C ALA A 70 15.56 10.33 11.30
N SER A 71 15.62 11.56 11.81
CA SER A 71 16.27 12.69 11.13
C SER A 71 17.77 12.45 10.93
N TRP A 72 18.44 11.92 11.95
CA TRP A 72 19.85 11.55 11.86
C TRP A 72 20.07 10.41 10.85
N LEU A 73 19.24 9.37 10.90
CA LEU A 73 19.34 8.23 9.99
C LEU A 73 19.07 8.64 8.54
N ALA A 74 18.16 9.60 8.31
CA ALA A 74 17.87 10.15 6.99
C ALA A 74 19.04 10.96 6.40
N SER A 75 19.92 11.52 7.24
CA SER A 75 21.14 12.21 6.82
C SER A 75 22.36 11.28 6.72
N HIS A 76 22.24 10.02 7.14
CA HIS A 76 23.35 9.06 7.11
C HIS A 76 23.59 8.55 5.68
N PRO A 77 24.83 8.26 5.25
CA PRO A 77 25.14 7.75 3.90
C PRO A 77 24.35 6.48 3.51
N ALA A 78 24.03 5.63 4.49
CA ALA A 78 23.26 4.40 4.30
C ALA A 78 21.73 4.59 4.39
N ALA A 79 21.20 5.82 4.31
CA ALA A 79 19.76 6.08 4.44
C ALA A 79 18.91 5.33 3.40
N ALA A 80 19.42 5.17 2.17
CA ALA A 80 18.73 4.44 1.10
C ALA A 80 18.56 2.96 1.45
N GLU A 81 19.63 2.32 1.94
CA GLU A 81 19.64 0.91 2.36
C GLU A 81 18.70 0.69 3.55
N ALA A 82 18.78 1.56 4.57
CA ALA A 82 17.88 1.51 5.72
C ALA A 82 16.40 1.62 5.30
N THR A 83 16.10 2.53 4.37
CA THR A 83 14.75 2.71 3.84
C THR A 83 14.28 1.48 3.09
N GLU A 84 15.13 0.90 2.24
CA GLU A 84 14.79 -0.29 1.46
C GLU A 84 14.52 -1.51 2.34
N GLU A 85 15.39 -1.75 3.32
CA GLU A 85 15.26 -2.87 4.25
C GLU A 85 14.02 -2.73 5.14
N ILE A 86 13.78 -1.54 5.70
CA ILE A 86 12.57 -1.27 6.50
C ILE A 86 11.31 -1.40 5.63
N ALA A 87 11.33 -0.89 4.41
CA ALA A 87 10.20 -1.03 3.49
C ALA A 87 9.94 -2.50 3.13
N LYS A 88 10.99 -3.33 3.00
CA LYS A 88 10.87 -4.78 2.81
C LYS A 88 10.18 -5.43 4.01
N LEU A 89 10.61 -5.13 5.24
CA LEU A 89 9.95 -5.63 6.46
C LEU A 89 8.46 -5.26 6.52
N VAL A 90 8.11 -4.02 6.18
CA VAL A 90 6.71 -3.55 6.17
C VAL A 90 5.90 -4.34 5.13
N ARG A 91 6.45 -4.57 3.94
CA ARG A 91 5.79 -5.38 2.91
C ARG A 91 5.58 -6.82 3.36
N ASP A 92 6.62 -7.46 3.90
CA ASP A 92 6.56 -8.86 4.31
C ASP A 92 5.64 -9.06 5.53
N GLY A 93 5.71 -8.16 6.52
CA GLY A 93 4.75 -8.12 7.64
C GLY A 93 3.33 -7.85 7.19
N GLY A 94 3.15 -6.95 6.22
CA GLY A 94 1.84 -6.68 5.61
C GLY A 94 1.22 -7.91 4.95
N ARG A 95 2.03 -8.76 4.27
CA ARG A 95 1.55 -10.01 3.66
C ARG A 95 1.13 -11.03 4.70
N VAL A 96 1.93 -11.21 5.75
CA VAL A 96 1.65 -12.24 6.75
C VAL A 96 0.52 -11.84 7.71
N ALA A 97 0.38 -10.55 8.02
CA ALA A 97 -0.75 -10.04 8.78
C ALA A 97 -2.08 -10.09 7.98
N ARG A 98 -2.01 -10.23 6.66
CA ARG A 98 -3.16 -10.26 5.74
C ARG A 98 -3.03 -11.41 4.73
N PRO A 99 -3.17 -12.67 5.18
CA PRO A 99 -2.94 -13.84 4.33
C PRO A 99 -3.91 -13.96 3.14
N ASP A 100 -5.08 -13.32 3.20
CA ASP A 100 -6.16 -13.44 2.20
C ASP A 100 -5.91 -12.74 0.84
N GLY A 101 -4.68 -12.40 0.45
CA GLY A 101 -4.41 -11.77 -0.86
C GLY A 101 -5.09 -10.40 -1.05
N ARG A 102 -5.41 -9.73 0.05
CA ARG A 102 -6.08 -8.42 0.06
C ARG A 102 -5.19 -7.36 -0.56
N ARG A 103 -5.54 -6.85 -1.74
CA ARG A 103 -4.86 -5.70 -2.35
C ARG A 103 -5.36 -4.42 -1.72
N ASN A 104 -4.46 -3.67 -1.09
CA ASN A 104 -4.78 -2.33 -0.61
C ASN A 104 -4.47 -1.32 -1.72
N VAL A 105 -5.49 -0.59 -2.17
CA VAL A 105 -5.36 0.52 -3.10
C VAL A 105 -5.40 1.81 -2.30
N ARG A 106 -4.37 2.66 -2.43
CA ARG A 106 -4.34 3.98 -1.80
C ARG A 106 -5.35 4.90 -2.50
N VAL A 107 -6.29 5.45 -1.74
CA VAL A 107 -7.35 6.33 -2.25
C VAL A 107 -6.91 7.79 -2.17
N GLY A 108 -6.39 8.21 -1.02
CA GLY A 108 -6.02 9.61 -0.76
C GLY A 108 -5.77 9.91 0.73
N PRO A 109 -5.60 11.18 1.11
CA PRO A 109 -5.58 11.58 2.52
C PRO A 109 -6.94 11.35 3.20
N CYS A 110 -6.95 11.26 4.53
CA CYS A 110 -8.18 11.14 5.32
C CYS A 110 -9.07 12.37 5.13
N ALA A 111 -10.38 12.14 4.98
CA ALA A 111 -11.36 13.21 4.85
C ALA A 111 -11.68 13.91 6.18
N GLU A 112 -11.31 13.30 7.30
CA GLU A 112 -11.56 13.85 8.64
C GLU A 112 -10.58 14.99 8.96
N PRO A 113 -11.07 16.14 9.49
CA PRO A 113 -10.23 17.27 9.86
C PRO A 113 -9.14 16.85 10.85
N HIS A 114 -7.92 17.34 10.64
CA HIS A 114 -6.76 17.09 11.49
C HIS A 114 -6.31 15.61 11.59
N CYS A 115 -6.84 14.71 10.77
CA CYS A 115 -6.32 13.35 10.67
C CYS A 115 -5.17 13.29 9.65
N PRO A 116 -3.93 12.97 10.05
CA PRO A 116 -2.79 12.86 9.12
C PRO A 116 -2.81 11.55 8.31
N GLY A 117 -3.84 10.72 8.49
CA GLY A 117 -3.91 9.39 7.93
C GLY A 117 -4.19 9.35 6.44
N THR A 118 -3.95 8.18 5.85
CA THR A 118 -4.24 7.84 4.46
C THR A 118 -5.37 6.83 4.38
N LEU A 119 -6.32 7.09 3.48
CA LEU A 119 -7.38 6.16 3.12
C LEU A 119 -6.89 5.07 2.16
N SER A 120 -7.20 3.83 2.51
CA SER A 120 -6.89 2.64 1.72
C SER A 120 -8.14 1.79 1.51
N LEU A 121 -8.39 1.39 0.27
CA LEU A 121 -9.42 0.43 -0.10
C LEU A 121 -8.82 -0.98 -0.08
N THR A 122 -9.41 -1.88 0.70
CA THR A 122 -9.01 -3.28 0.73
C THR A 122 -9.85 -4.10 -0.26
N LEU A 123 -9.30 -4.40 -1.43
CA LEU A 123 -9.88 -5.30 -2.43
C LEU A 123 -9.51 -6.74 -2.10
N ARG A 124 -10.50 -7.64 -1.97
CA ARG A 124 -10.25 -9.09 -1.90
C ARG A 124 -10.14 -9.66 -3.31
N GLU A 125 -9.18 -10.55 -3.55
CA GLU A 125 -9.14 -11.33 -4.79
C GLU A 125 -10.26 -12.40 -4.76
N ARG A 126 -11.38 -12.05 -5.38
CA ARG A 126 -12.40 -12.93 -6.01
C ARG A 126 -13.25 -13.94 -5.21
N THR A 127 -13.04 -14.23 -3.92
CA THR A 127 -13.86 -15.30 -3.26
C THR A 127 -14.38 -15.04 -1.84
N GLY A 128 -14.38 -13.80 -1.34
CA GLY A 128 -14.92 -13.49 -0.01
C GLY A 128 -15.93 -12.37 -0.02
N ALA A 129 -17.20 -12.69 0.29
CA ALA A 129 -18.37 -11.81 0.37
C ALA A 129 -18.31 -10.78 1.53
N GLY A 130 -17.26 -9.97 1.60
CA GLY A 130 -17.24 -8.77 2.42
C GLY A 130 -17.48 -7.55 1.54
N GLU A 131 -18.40 -6.67 1.96
CA GLU A 131 -18.60 -5.38 1.29
C GLU A 131 -17.27 -4.60 1.30
N PRO A 132 -16.81 -4.07 0.16
CA PRO A 132 -15.56 -3.35 0.12
C PRO A 132 -15.66 -2.09 1.00
N GLU A 133 -14.62 -1.86 1.78
CA GLU A 133 -14.54 -0.76 2.75
C GLU A 133 -13.22 0.00 2.60
N ILE A 134 -13.33 1.32 2.65
CA ILE A 134 -12.18 2.23 2.70
C ILE A 134 -11.89 2.51 4.17
N ARG A 135 -10.64 2.35 4.60
CA ARG A 135 -10.21 2.62 5.98
C ARG A 135 -9.03 3.58 6.03
N CYS A 136 -8.98 4.40 7.06
CA CYS A 136 -7.81 5.17 7.42
C CYS A 136 -6.75 4.26 8.09
N ASP A 137 -5.47 4.55 7.86
CA ASP A 137 -4.35 3.87 8.52
C ASP A 137 -4.00 4.46 9.90
N ALA A 138 -4.41 5.70 10.17
CA ALA A 138 -4.15 6.40 11.43
C ALA A 138 -5.24 6.16 12.49
N ASP A 139 -6.51 6.08 12.09
CA ASP A 139 -7.65 5.86 12.99
C ASP A 139 -8.59 4.78 12.43
N PRO A 140 -8.80 3.64 13.14
CA PRO A 140 -9.70 2.59 12.68
C PRO A 140 -11.19 2.99 12.72
N ALA A 141 -11.58 4.02 13.47
CA ALA A 141 -12.95 4.55 13.46
C ALA A 141 -13.28 5.28 12.14
N HIS A 142 -12.25 5.73 11.41
CA HIS A 142 -12.38 6.35 10.10
C HIS A 142 -12.50 5.26 9.03
N SER A 143 -13.71 4.73 8.88
CA SER A 143 -14.02 3.72 7.88
C SER A 143 -15.33 4.01 7.13
N TRP A 144 -15.34 3.69 5.83
CA TRP A 144 -16.45 3.96 4.94
C TRP A 144 -16.81 2.71 4.13
N ALA A 145 -17.99 2.17 4.41
CA ALA A 145 -18.63 1.12 3.61
C ALA A 145 -19.00 1.63 2.21
N SER A 146 -19.21 0.71 1.26
CA SER A 146 -19.40 1.03 -0.17
C SER A 146 -20.48 2.07 -0.44
N HIS A 147 -21.60 2.01 0.29
CA HIS A 147 -22.71 2.96 0.14
C HIS A 147 -22.37 4.40 0.59
N ARG A 148 -21.35 4.61 1.44
CA ARG A 148 -20.93 5.94 1.91
C ARG A 148 -19.74 6.51 1.14
N TRP A 149 -19.25 5.82 0.12
CA TRP A 149 -18.13 6.33 -0.68
C TRP A 149 -18.46 7.62 -1.43
N GLY A 150 -19.73 7.85 -1.77
CA GLY A 150 -20.18 9.12 -2.35
C GLY A 150 -20.08 10.29 -1.37
N GLU A 151 -20.38 10.08 -0.08
CA GLU A 151 -20.18 11.06 0.99
C GLU A 151 -18.69 11.35 1.17
N LEU A 152 -17.88 10.29 1.24
CA LEU A 152 -16.43 10.40 1.37
C LEU A 152 -15.81 11.21 0.21
N ASN A 153 -16.22 10.95 -1.04
CA ASN A 153 -15.68 11.67 -2.20
C ASN A 153 -15.96 13.18 -2.11
N ARG A 154 -17.18 13.56 -1.71
CA ARG A 154 -17.52 14.99 -1.50
C ARG A 154 -16.69 15.61 -0.36
N SER A 155 -16.47 14.89 0.74
CA SER A 155 -15.63 15.39 1.83
C SER A 155 -14.17 15.53 1.44
N MET A 156 -13.62 14.61 0.64
CA MET A 156 -12.25 14.73 0.10
C MET A 156 -12.12 15.92 -0.86
N GLU A 157 -13.09 16.16 -1.73
CA GLU A 157 -13.13 17.31 -2.63
C GLU A 157 -13.24 18.63 -1.86
N ALA A 158 -14.11 18.69 -0.85
CA ALA A 158 -14.26 19.85 0.03
C ALA A 158 -12.99 20.12 0.85
N GLY A 159 -12.35 19.07 1.39
CA GLY A 159 -11.09 19.16 2.12
C GLY A 159 -9.93 19.65 1.26
N ALA A 160 -9.82 19.16 0.01
CA ALA A 160 -8.82 19.63 -0.95
C ALA A 160 -9.02 21.11 -1.31
N ALA A 161 -10.27 21.54 -1.51
CA ALA A 161 -10.61 22.94 -1.77
C ALA A 161 -10.28 23.85 -0.56
N ALA A 162 -10.62 23.41 0.66
CA ALA A 162 -10.37 24.16 1.89
C ALA A 162 -8.88 24.29 2.25
N GLN A 163 -8.08 23.29 1.91
CA GLN A 163 -6.64 23.29 2.19
C GLN A 163 -5.83 24.11 1.18
N GLY A 164 -6.47 24.72 0.16
CA GLY A 164 -5.78 25.40 -0.94
C GLY A 164 -4.79 24.47 -1.68
N ALA A 165 -4.91 23.16 -1.44
CA ALA A 165 -4.04 22.15 -2.00
C ALA A 165 -4.47 21.95 -3.44
N VAL A 166 -3.86 22.72 -4.34
CA VAL A 166 -3.74 22.32 -5.73
C VAL A 166 -2.84 21.09 -5.71
N ALA A 167 -3.40 19.93 -5.37
CA ALA A 167 -2.82 18.68 -5.84
C ALA A 167 -2.65 18.90 -7.35
N PRO A 168 -1.44 18.74 -7.92
CA PRO A 168 -1.31 18.84 -9.36
C PRO A 168 -2.34 17.86 -9.91
N ALA A 169 -3.35 18.39 -10.60
CA ALA A 169 -4.33 17.55 -11.26
C ALA A 169 -3.52 16.78 -12.28
N VAL A 170 -3.04 15.60 -11.89
CA VAL A 170 -2.32 14.70 -12.78
C VAL A 170 -3.38 14.30 -13.78
N GLU A 171 -3.45 15.04 -14.88
CA GLU A 171 -4.46 14.85 -15.92
C GLU A 171 -4.42 13.37 -16.30
N ARG A 172 -5.46 12.64 -15.88
CA ARG A 172 -5.49 11.19 -16.07
C ARG A 172 -5.89 10.92 -17.51
N TRP A 173 -5.19 9.99 -18.13
CA TRP A 173 -5.37 9.62 -19.52
C TRP A 173 -5.99 8.22 -19.56
N LEU A 174 -7.21 8.12 -20.06
CA LEU A 174 -8.02 6.89 -20.06
C LEU A 174 -8.10 6.28 -21.46
N THR A 175 -8.02 4.95 -21.57
CA THR A 175 -8.28 4.29 -22.86
C THR A 175 -9.77 4.19 -23.14
N ALA A 176 -10.14 3.93 -24.40
CA ALA A 176 -11.54 3.69 -24.75
C ALA A 176 -12.16 2.51 -23.97
N ALA A 177 -11.34 1.50 -23.64
CA ALA A 177 -11.76 0.35 -22.83
C ALA A 177 -12.04 0.76 -21.37
N ASP A 178 -11.18 1.60 -20.79
CA ASP A 178 -11.38 2.10 -19.42
C ASP A 178 -12.67 2.92 -19.32
N ILE A 179 -12.92 3.81 -20.30
CA ILE A 179 -14.13 4.64 -20.34
C ILE A 179 -15.37 3.77 -20.51
N SER A 180 -15.30 2.76 -21.38
CA SER A 180 -16.40 1.81 -21.59
C SER A 180 -16.77 1.09 -20.30
N LEU A 181 -15.79 0.62 -19.54
CA LEU A 181 -15.99 -0.05 -18.26
C LEU A 181 -16.54 0.91 -17.19
N LEU A 182 -15.95 2.10 -17.07
CA LEU A 182 -16.33 3.08 -16.04
C LEU A 182 -17.75 3.62 -16.25
N GLN A 183 -18.11 3.91 -17.50
CA GLN A 183 -19.36 4.57 -17.84
C GLN A 183 -20.45 3.59 -18.30
N ARG A 184 -20.14 2.29 -18.37
CA ARG A 184 -21.04 1.22 -18.84
C ARG A 184 -21.64 1.49 -20.23
N VAL A 185 -20.82 2.01 -21.14
CA VAL A 185 -21.20 2.29 -22.53
C VAL A 185 -20.37 1.41 -23.49
N PRO A 186 -20.90 1.00 -24.66
CA PRO A 186 -20.12 0.26 -25.64
C PRO A 186 -18.89 1.06 -26.12
N VAL A 187 -17.76 0.38 -26.35
CA VAL A 187 -16.51 1.01 -26.83
C VAL A 187 -16.72 1.82 -28.12
N GLY A 188 -17.55 1.35 -29.05
CA GLY A 188 -17.90 2.12 -30.26
C GLY A 188 -18.61 3.45 -29.97
N SER A 189 -19.42 3.49 -28.91
CA SER A 189 -20.05 4.74 -28.45
C SER A 189 -19.00 5.69 -27.88
N VAL A 190 -17.95 5.19 -27.21
CA VAL A 190 -16.85 6.03 -26.73
C VAL A 190 -16.17 6.75 -27.88
N TYR A 191 -15.85 6.06 -28.97
CA TYR A 191 -15.25 6.69 -30.15
C TYR A 191 -16.17 7.74 -30.78
N ARG A 192 -17.47 7.44 -30.90
CA ARG A 192 -18.46 8.39 -31.41
C ARG A 192 -18.51 9.65 -30.55
N MET A 193 -18.66 9.50 -29.23
CA MET A 193 -18.73 10.62 -28.28
C MET A 193 -17.43 11.43 -28.26
N ALA A 194 -16.27 10.75 -28.25
CA ALA A 194 -14.98 11.42 -28.30
C ALA A 194 -14.79 12.24 -29.57
N SER A 195 -15.32 11.76 -30.70
CA SER A 195 -15.30 12.49 -31.97
C SER A 195 -16.25 13.69 -31.96
N GLU A 196 -17.51 13.47 -31.57
CA GLU A 196 -18.55 14.52 -31.53
C GLU A 196 -18.19 15.66 -30.58
N GLN A 197 -17.65 15.33 -29.41
CA GLN A 197 -17.28 16.29 -28.36
C GLN A 197 -15.82 16.74 -28.46
N ARG A 198 -15.11 16.28 -29.50
CA ARG A 198 -13.71 16.62 -29.77
C ARG A 198 -12.81 16.47 -28.53
N TRP A 199 -12.95 15.34 -27.82
CA TRP A 199 -12.16 15.06 -26.63
C TRP A 199 -10.66 15.09 -26.92
N ARG A 200 -9.89 15.70 -26.00
CA ARG A 200 -8.44 15.71 -26.04
C ARG A 200 -7.93 14.29 -26.03
N ARG A 201 -7.04 13.98 -26.98
CA ARG A 201 -6.46 12.65 -27.17
C ARG A 201 -4.94 12.70 -27.20
N ARG A 202 -4.29 11.69 -26.64
CA ARG A 202 -2.84 11.45 -26.72
C ARG A 202 -2.55 10.03 -27.21
N GLN A 203 -1.51 9.89 -28.01
CA GLN A 203 -0.98 8.60 -28.44
C GLN A 203 0.24 8.25 -27.59
N ARG A 204 0.26 7.03 -27.04
CA ARG A 204 1.43 6.50 -26.31
C ARG A 204 1.53 5.00 -26.51
N ALA A 205 2.68 4.53 -26.99
CA ALA A 205 2.93 3.10 -27.26
C ALA A 205 1.82 2.44 -28.10
N GLY A 206 1.36 3.11 -29.15
CA GLY A 206 0.34 2.60 -30.08
C GLY A 206 -1.09 2.58 -29.54
N ARG A 207 -1.35 3.13 -28.34
CA ARG A 207 -2.69 3.24 -27.76
C ARG A 207 -3.13 4.70 -27.69
N THR A 208 -4.40 4.93 -28.00
CA THR A 208 -5.07 6.23 -27.85
C THR A 208 -5.65 6.36 -26.46
N TYR A 209 -5.34 7.47 -25.81
CA TYR A 209 -5.89 7.85 -24.52
C TYR A 209 -6.66 9.15 -24.64
N TYR A 210 -7.71 9.30 -23.85
CA TYR A 210 -8.55 10.50 -23.76
C TYR A 210 -8.39 11.14 -22.38
N SER A 211 -8.51 12.47 -22.32
CA SER A 211 -8.45 13.20 -21.05
C SER A 211 -9.63 12.82 -20.15
N GLU A 212 -9.35 12.45 -18.89
CA GLU A 212 -10.37 12.14 -17.89
C GLU A 212 -11.33 13.32 -17.66
N ASN A 213 -10.83 14.56 -17.75
CA ASN A 213 -11.65 15.75 -17.54
C ASN A 213 -12.75 15.87 -18.62
N ASP A 214 -12.41 15.70 -19.90
CA ASP A 214 -13.40 15.78 -20.99
C ASP A 214 -14.47 14.69 -20.88
N VAL A 215 -14.08 13.49 -20.40
CA VAL A 215 -15.01 12.40 -20.11
C VAL A 215 -15.93 12.79 -18.95
N ARG A 216 -15.35 13.29 -17.84
CA ARG A 216 -16.10 13.69 -16.64
C ARG A 216 -17.10 14.80 -16.96
N ASP A 217 -16.68 15.82 -17.70
CA ASP A 217 -17.53 16.96 -18.06
C ASP A 217 -18.71 16.53 -18.93
N TYR A 218 -18.46 15.69 -19.93
CA TYR A 218 -19.52 15.18 -20.79
C TYR A 218 -20.57 14.36 -20.02
N PHE A 219 -20.15 13.39 -19.21
CA PHE A 219 -21.09 12.55 -18.44
C PHE A 219 -21.74 13.31 -17.27
N GLY A 220 -21.03 14.25 -16.65
CA GLY A 220 -21.57 15.13 -15.62
C GLY A 220 -22.71 16.02 -16.15
N SER A 221 -22.55 16.57 -17.36
CA SER A 221 -23.59 17.39 -18.02
C SER A 221 -24.86 16.62 -18.41
N ARG A 222 -24.77 15.29 -18.54
CA ARG A 222 -25.90 14.41 -18.87
C ARG A 222 -26.69 13.92 -17.66
N SER A 223 -26.03 13.76 -16.51
CA SER A 223 -26.67 13.28 -15.28
C SER A 223 -27.47 14.37 -14.56
N GLY A 224 -27.30 15.64 -14.94
CA GLY A 224 -28.06 16.79 -14.43
C GLY A 224 -29.32 17.14 -15.25
N ARG A 225 -29.77 16.26 -16.16
CA ARG A 225 -30.98 16.38 -16.96
C ARG A 225 -31.90 15.19 -16.71
#